data_AF-A0AA86WQE6-F1
#
_entry.id   AF-A0AA86WQE6-F1
#
_cell.length_a   1.000
_cell.length_b   1.000
_cell.length_c   1.000
_cell.angle_alpha   90.00
_cell.angle_beta   90.00
_cell.angle_gamma   90.00
#
_symmetry.space_group_name_H-M   'P 1'
#
loop_
_entity.id
_entity.type
_entity.pdbx_description
1 polymer ?
#
loop_
_entity_poly.entity_id
_entity_poly.type
_entity_poly.pdbx_seq_one_letter_code
_entity_poly.pdbx_strand_id
1 'polypeptide(L)'
;MSTSHNQRTQIMLGHPHNLLHRLHYTHLKRVPLVMQSEVPECALACVAMVSGYYGYQINVASLRRLVRIGTQGMNLKQVMELASRIRLTARAVQCEVEELDQLSLPRALFIGI
;
A
#
# COMPACT_ATOMS: atom_id res chain seq x y z
N MET A 1 -5.14 30.24 -47.14
CA MET A 1 -4.75 30.68 -45.79
C MET A 1 -4.99 29.50 -44.85
N SER A 2 -4.03 28.57 -44.86
CA SER A 2 -2.96 28.40 -43.84
C SER A 2 -3.42 27.43 -42.74
N THR A 3 -3.39 26.12 -43.01
CA THR A 3 -2.29 25.16 -42.78
C THR A 3 -2.03 24.82 -41.31
N SER A 4 -2.39 23.58 -40.97
CA SER A 4 -1.80 22.68 -39.95
C SER A 4 -0.54 23.21 -39.26
N HIS A 5 -0.60 23.38 -37.93
CA HIS A 5 0.58 23.58 -37.10
C HIS A 5 0.85 22.32 -36.26
N ASN A 6 1.68 21.47 -36.85
CA ASN A 6 2.41 20.41 -36.19
C ASN A 6 3.57 21.04 -35.39
N GLN A 7 3.60 20.89 -34.07
CA GLN A 7 4.75 21.25 -33.24
C GLN A 7 4.92 20.29 -32.04
N ARG A 8 5.08 18.99 -32.30
CA ARG A 8 5.62 18.07 -31.28
C ARG A 8 6.65 17.10 -31.84
N THR A 9 7.77 17.66 -32.29
CA THR A 9 8.99 16.86 -32.47
C THR A 9 10.21 17.69 -32.05
N GLN A 10 11.04 17.05 -31.21
CA GLN A 10 12.36 17.45 -30.73
C GLN A 10 12.32 18.49 -29.57
N ILE A 11 13.09 18.40 -28.49
CA ILE A 11 14.44 17.85 -28.30
C ILE A 11 14.59 17.27 -26.89
N MET A 12 15.20 16.09 -26.84
CA MET A 12 15.87 15.48 -25.69
C MET A 12 16.99 16.40 -25.18
N LEU A 13 16.78 17.07 -24.05
CA LEU A 13 17.87 17.60 -23.23
C LEU A 13 17.70 17.07 -21.82
N GLY A 14 18.49 16.05 -21.52
CA GLY A 14 18.61 15.47 -20.18
C GLY A 14 18.97 16.56 -19.19
N HIS A 15 18.09 16.74 -18.20
CA HIS A 15 18.35 17.57 -17.03
C HIS A 15 18.94 16.66 -15.95
N PRO A 16 20.24 16.78 -15.61
CA PRO A 16 20.86 15.96 -14.58
C PRO A 16 20.59 16.61 -13.23
N HIS A 17 19.39 16.46 -12.68
CA HIS A 17 19.09 17.07 -11.38
C HIS A 17 18.44 16.08 -10.40
N ASN A 18 19.32 15.53 -9.57
CA ASN A 18 19.10 14.97 -8.23
C ASN A 18 18.23 13.71 -8.09
N LEU A 19 18.85 12.56 -8.38
CA LEU A 19 18.47 11.25 -7.80
C LEU A 19 18.45 11.28 -6.25
N LEU A 20 19.16 12.24 -5.63
CA LEU A 20 19.24 12.41 -4.18
C LEU A 20 17.94 12.88 -3.52
N HIS A 21 16.96 13.43 -4.24
CA HIS A 21 15.67 13.79 -3.64
C HIS A 21 14.80 12.56 -3.29
N ARG A 22 15.16 11.37 -3.79
CA ARG A 22 14.47 10.12 -3.44
C ARG A 22 15.06 9.44 -2.21
N LEU A 23 16.16 9.97 -1.66
CA LEU A 23 16.76 9.49 -0.43
C LEU A 23 16.23 10.33 0.74
N HIS A 24 15.00 10.03 1.17
CA HIS A 24 14.60 10.38 2.53
C HIS A 24 15.40 9.51 3.49
N TYR A 25 16.60 9.95 3.84
CA TYR A 25 17.45 9.35 4.86
C TYR A 25 16.89 9.68 6.24
N THR A 26 15.70 9.14 6.54
CA THR A 26 15.23 8.97 7.90
C THR A 26 15.48 7.52 8.26
N HIS A 27 16.41 7.26 9.19
CA HIS A 27 16.62 5.93 9.80
C HIS A 27 15.35 5.35 10.45
N LEU A 28 14.27 6.13 10.52
CA LEU A 28 12.94 5.70 10.92
C LEU A 28 12.21 5.08 9.73
N LYS A 29 12.05 3.75 9.76
CA LYS A 29 11.16 3.01 8.87
C LYS A 29 9.73 3.53 9.07
N ARG A 30 9.14 4.17 8.06
CA ARG A 30 7.76 4.70 8.11
C ARG A 30 6.84 3.82 7.28
N VAL A 31 5.58 3.74 7.70
CA VAL A 31 4.53 3.06 6.92
C VAL A 31 4.13 3.98 5.76
N PRO A 32 4.24 3.56 4.49
CA PRO A 32 3.80 4.38 3.37
C PRO A 32 2.27 4.52 3.39
N LEU A 33 1.75 5.69 3.04
CA LEU A 33 0.31 5.91 2.89
C LEU A 33 -0.16 5.31 1.56
N VAL A 34 -1.15 4.42 1.61
CA VAL A 34 -1.80 3.84 0.43
C VAL A 34 -3.29 4.14 0.50
N MET A 35 -3.82 4.82 -0.51
CA MET A 35 -5.24 5.17 -0.58
C MET A 35 -6.05 4.02 -1.19
N GLN A 36 -7.19 3.69 -0.56
CA GLN A 36 -8.20 2.82 -1.17
C GLN A 36 -8.91 3.56 -2.30
N SER A 37 -9.23 2.85 -3.39
CA SER A 37 -10.00 3.42 -4.50
C SER A 37 -11.49 3.12 -4.39
N GLU A 38 -11.83 1.99 -3.77
CA GLU A 38 -13.21 1.57 -3.55
C GLU A 38 -13.47 1.33 -2.05
N VAL A 39 -14.74 1.46 -1.63
CA VAL A 39 -15.15 1.29 -0.22
C VAL A 39 -14.69 -0.04 0.40
N PRO A 40 -14.82 -1.21 -0.27
CA PRO A 40 -14.50 -2.50 0.36
C PRO A 40 -12.99 -2.84 0.41
N GLU A 41 -12.10 -1.88 0.12
CA GLU A 41 -10.66 -2.14 -0.07
C GLU A 41 -9.76 -1.66 1.06
N CYS A 42 -10.33 -1.20 2.17
CA CYS A 42 -9.56 -0.75 3.34
C CYS A 42 -8.54 -1.81 3.79
N ALA A 43 -8.93 -3.08 3.80
CA ALA A 43 -8.04 -4.20 4.14
C ALA A 43 -6.88 -4.36 3.14
N LEU A 44 -7.11 -4.17 1.84
CA LEU A 44 -6.04 -4.21 0.83
C LEU A 44 -5.08 -3.06 1.01
N ALA A 45 -5.59 -1.85 1.26
CA ALA A 45 -4.76 -0.68 1.53
C ALA A 45 -3.88 -0.94 2.76
N CYS A 46 -4.44 -1.44 3.86
CA CYS A 46 -3.68 -1.81 5.07
C CYS A 46 -2.59 -2.84 4.79
N VAL A 47 -2.90 -3.90 4.04
CA VAL A 47 -1.90 -4.93 3.67
C VAL A 47 -0.79 -4.35 2.80
N ALA A 48 -1.12 -3.48 1.84
CA ALA A 48 -0.15 -2.76 1.02
C ALA A 48 0.77 -1.85 1.86
N MET A 49 0.19 -1.11 2.82
CA MET A 49 0.93 -0.25 3.75
C MET A 49 1.93 -1.06 4.60
N VAL A 50 1.48 -2.15 5.22
CA VAL A 50 2.34 -3.03 6.03
C VAL A 50 3.44 -3.68 5.18
N SER A 51 3.09 -4.15 3.98
CA SER A 51 4.05 -4.71 3.03
C SER A 51 5.14 -3.68 2.68
N GLY A 52 4.73 -2.44 2.37
CA GLY A 52 5.62 -1.35 2.05
C GLY A 52 6.54 -0.96 3.20
N TYR A 53 6.08 -1.05 4.45
CA TYR A 53 6.91 -0.88 5.64
C TYR A 53 8.04 -1.94 5.71
N TYR A 54 7.75 -3.18 5.33
CA TYR A 54 8.76 -4.25 5.27
C TYR A 54 9.65 -4.20 4.02
N GLY A 55 9.40 -3.27 3.09
CA GLY A 55 10.18 -3.09 1.86
C GLY A 55 9.55 -3.74 0.62
N TYR A 56 8.37 -4.36 0.76
CA TYR A 56 7.64 -4.96 -0.36
C TYR A 56 6.58 -4.00 -0.90
N GLN A 57 6.90 -3.32 -2.00
CA GLN A 57 6.01 -2.36 -2.64
C GLN A 57 4.95 -3.09 -3.48
N ILE A 58 3.73 -3.15 -2.97
CA ILE A 58 2.56 -3.72 -3.67
C ILE A 58 1.39 -2.74 -3.58
N ASN A 59 0.63 -2.59 -4.66
CA ASN A 59 -0.52 -1.69 -4.71
C ASN A 59 -1.85 -2.44 -4.58
N VAL A 60 -2.92 -1.71 -4.25
CA VAL A 60 -4.28 -2.23 -4.08
C VAL A 60 -4.76 -2.98 -5.33
N ALA A 61 -4.52 -2.43 -6.52
CA ALA A 61 -4.90 -3.05 -7.79
C ALA A 61 -4.25 -4.43 -8.01
N SER A 62 -3.01 -4.62 -7.55
CA SER A 62 -2.33 -5.92 -7.63
C SER A 62 -2.90 -6.92 -6.64
N LEU A 63 -3.18 -6.48 -5.40
CA LEU A 63 -3.81 -7.33 -4.38
C LEU A 63 -5.23 -7.74 -4.79
N ARG A 64 -5.98 -6.86 -5.46
CA ARG A 64 -7.32 -7.13 -5.99
C ARG A 64 -7.34 -8.30 -6.98
N ARG A 65 -6.23 -8.58 -7.67
CA ARG A 65 -6.12 -9.76 -8.55
C ARG A 65 -5.91 -11.07 -7.78
N LEU A 66 -5.49 -10.99 -6.52
CA LEU A 66 -5.21 -12.15 -5.67
C LEU A 66 -6.42 -12.58 -4.84
N VAL A 67 -7.42 -11.72 -4.66
CA VAL A 67 -8.61 -11.99 -3.85
C VAL A 67 -9.88 -11.49 -4.53
N ARG A 68 -11.00 -12.18 -4.29
CA ARG A 68 -12.31 -11.68 -4.66
C ARG A 68 -12.91 -10.95 -3.46
N ILE A 69 -13.03 -9.64 -3.58
CA ILE A 69 -13.62 -8.79 -2.55
C ILE A 69 -15.13 -8.66 -2.82
N GLY A 70 -15.94 -8.90 -1.79
CA GLY A 70 -17.38 -8.66 -1.86
C GLY A 70 -17.71 -7.20 -1.58
N THR A 71 -18.97 -6.82 -1.76
CA THR A 71 -19.46 -5.47 -1.43
C THR A 71 -19.28 -5.09 0.04
N GLN A 72 -19.18 -6.07 0.93
CA GLN A 72 -18.95 -5.89 2.36
C GLN A 72 -17.46 -5.82 2.76
N GLY A 73 -16.53 -5.89 1.80
CA GLY A 73 -15.09 -5.90 2.11
C GLY A 73 -14.54 -7.30 2.39
N MET A 74 -13.52 -7.34 3.25
CA MET A 74 -12.80 -8.55 3.63
C MET A 74 -12.94 -8.81 5.13
N ASN A 75 -13.22 -10.06 5.50
CA ASN A 75 -13.12 -10.50 6.88
C ASN A 75 -11.67 -10.84 7.26
N LEU A 76 -11.41 -10.99 8.56
CA LEU A 76 -10.07 -11.27 9.10
C LEU A 76 -9.43 -12.53 8.49
N LYS A 77 -10.21 -13.60 8.27
CA LYS A 77 -9.70 -14.84 7.66
C LYS A 77 -9.18 -14.58 6.25
N GLN A 78 -9.91 -13.83 5.44
CA GLN A 78 -9.48 -13.44 4.09
C GLN A 78 -8.22 -12.57 4.11
N VAL A 79 -8.09 -11.68 5.10
CA VAL A 79 -6.88 -10.86 5.27
C VAL A 79 -5.67 -11.74 5.61
N MET A 80 -5.82 -12.69 6.54
CA MET A 80 -4.76 -13.63 6.90
C MET A 80 -4.34 -14.53 5.73
N GLU A 81 -5.31 -14.99 4.93
CA GLU A 81 -5.03 -15.77 3.73
C GLU A 81 -4.29 -14.93 2.67
N LEU A 82 -4.72 -13.69 2.44
CA LEU A 82 -4.02 -12.75 1.56
C LEU A 82 -2.58 -12.50 2.02
N ALA A 83 -2.39 -12.22 3.31
CA ALA A 83 -1.07 -12.02 3.91
C ALA A 83 -0.16 -13.23 3.65
N SER A 84 -0.68 -14.43 3.87
CA SER A 84 0.06 -15.68 3.62
C SER A 84 0.45 -15.83 2.14
N ARG A 85 -0.45 -15.49 1.20
CA ARG A 85 -0.17 -15.52 -0.25
C ARG A 85 0.95 -14.57 -0.66
N ILE A 86 1.12 -13.44 0.04
CA ILE A 86 2.21 -12.48 -0.18
C ILE A 86 3.40 -12.67 0.76
N ARG A 87 3.51 -13.85 1.40
CA ARG A 87 4.62 -14.25 2.29
C ARG A 87 4.76 -13.38 3.54
N LEU A 88 3.66 -12.82 4.03
CA LEU A 88 3.58 -12.24 5.36
C LEU A 88 2.99 -13.26 6.35
N THR A 89 3.53 -13.29 7.55
CA THR A 89 2.95 -14.03 8.67
C THR A 89 1.99 -13.12 9.42
N ALA A 90 0.70 -13.46 9.42
CA ALA A 90 -0.33 -12.74 10.16
C ALA A 90 -0.75 -13.54 11.39
N ARG A 91 -0.95 -12.86 12.52
CA ARG A 91 -1.51 -13.43 13.75
C ARG A 91 -2.71 -12.58 14.17
N ALA A 92 -3.87 -13.22 14.27
CA ALA A 92 -5.04 -12.60 14.90
C ALA A 92 -4.82 -12.57 16.41
N VAL A 93 -5.02 -11.41 17.02
CA VAL A 93 -4.94 -11.22 18.48
C VAL A 93 -6.19 -10.47 18.90
N GLN A 94 -6.89 -11.00 19.88
CA GLN A 94 -7.91 -10.28 20.63
C GLN A 94 -7.24 -9.77 21.91
N CYS A 95 -7.35 -8.49 22.18
CA CYS A 95 -6.78 -7.85 23.36
C CYS A 95 -7.64 -6.64 23.73
N GLU A 96 -7.55 -6.21 24.98
CA GLU A 96 -8.16 -4.98 25.44
C GLU A 96 -7.38 -3.75 24.92
N VAL A 97 -7.99 -2.56 25.01
CA VAL A 97 -7.38 -1.33 24.52
C VAL A 97 -6.08 -1.02 25.27
N GLU A 98 -6.05 -1.33 26.57
CA GLU A 98 -4.91 -1.14 27.46
C GLU A 98 -3.72 -2.06 27.13
N GLU A 99 -3.94 -3.15 26.37
CA GLU A 99 -2.92 -4.11 25.98
C GLU A 99 -2.30 -3.79 24.60
N LEU A 100 -2.79 -2.76 23.92
CA LEU A 100 -2.36 -2.41 22.56
C LEU A 100 -0.87 -2.02 22.48
N ASP A 101 -0.32 -1.44 23.55
CA ASP A 101 1.08 -1.02 23.64
C ASP A 101 2.06 -2.21 23.74
N GLN A 102 1.59 -3.38 24.15
CA GLN A 102 2.40 -4.62 24.25
C GLN A 102 2.62 -5.30 22.89
N LEU A 103 1.98 -4.83 21.83
CA LEU A 103 2.03 -5.43 20.49
C LEU A 103 3.12 -4.80 19.60
N SER A 104 3.83 -5.61 18.83
CA SER A 104 4.90 -5.16 17.92
C SER A 104 4.38 -4.38 16.71
N LEU A 105 5.03 -3.26 16.36
CA LEU A 105 4.72 -2.44 15.19
C LEU A 105 5.43 -2.93 13.92
N PRO A 106 4.88 -2.67 12.71
CA PRO A 106 3.61 -2.01 12.43
C PRO A 106 2.43 -2.95 12.63
N ARG A 107 1.38 -2.44 13.29
CA ARG A 107 0.14 -3.17 13.52
C ARG A 107 -0.89 -2.70 12.51
N ALA A 108 -1.50 -3.62 11.78
CA ALA A 108 -2.75 -3.33 11.08
C ALA A 108 -3.88 -3.50 12.09
N LEU A 109 -4.52 -2.39 12.50
CA LEU A 109 -5.70 -2.46 13.33
C LEU A 109 -6.92 -2.72 12.44
N PHE A 110 -7.52 -3.88 12.59
CA PHE A 110 -8.84 -4.16 12.03
C PHE A 110 -9.88 -3.72 13.07
N ILE A 111 -10.47 -2.54 12.89
CA ILE A 111 -11.65 -2.15 13.67
C ILE A 111 -12.83 -2.85 13.00
N GLY A 112 -13.30 -3.94 13.60
CA GLY A 112 -14.57 -4.54 13.20
C GLY A 112 -15.69 -3.53 13.44
N ILE A 113 -16.42 -3.18 12.40
CA ILE A 113 -17.70 -2.45 12.50
C ILE A 113 -18.81 -3.47 12.34
#